data_AF-A0A8X6WWJ6-F1
#
_entry.id   AF-A0A8X6WWJ6-F1
#
_cell.length_a   1.000
_cell.length_b   1.000
_cell.length_c   1.000
_cell.angle_alpha   90.00
_cell.angle_beta   90.00
_cell.angle_gamma   90.00
#
_symmetry.space_group_name_H-M   'P 1'
#
loop_
_entity.id
_entity.type
_entity.pdbx_description
1 polymer ?
#
loop_
_entity_poly.entity_id
_entity_poly.type
_entity_poly.pdbx_seq_one_letter_code
_entity_poly.pdbx_strand_id
1 'polypeptide(L)'
;MNGHASNNAAGSEGQGIDFYCCNLTLQPCNDPVVTAGGFLYERKAVLEYIASQINDIGKRLKAYDDRRDEVRKADPNFLFPVPTNDMWRNLMKPLLCSKSGIVIRADELIDVNFVRVTDPAVLAEYRCAVTRETLGNNVSMAVLGTSGNVVTMDCVERMIKRLMVDPTNGFRLRESDIIPLQRGGTGFSSRDDNVTLMMDEIMMVYED
;
A
#
# COMPACT_ATOMS: atom_id res chain seq x y z
N MET A 1 -0.88 -0.53 52.21
CA MET A 1 -0.02 0.05 51.17
C MET A 1 -0.86 0.15 49.91
N ASN A 2 -1.22 1.37 49.56
CA ASN A 2 -2.10 1.72 48.44
C ASN A 2 -1.35 1.56 47.11
N GLY A 3 -2.10 1.25 46.04
CA GLY A 3 -1.66 1.51 44.67
C GLY A 3 -2.20 0.56 43.61
N HIS A 4 -3.52 0.53 43.40
CA HIS A 4 -4.09 0.12 42.11
C HIS A 4 -4.00 1.30 41.12
N ALA A 5 -3.50 1.04 39.91
CA ALA A 5 -3.79 1.80 38.69
C ALA A 5 -3.51 0.84 37.52
N SER A 6 -4.49 0.02 37.11
CA SER A 6 -5.57 0.31 36.16
C SER A 6 -5.08 0.54 34.73
N ASN A 7 -5.27 -0.52 33.93
CA ASN A 7 -5.29 -0.53 32.48
C ASN A 7 -6.20 0.57 31.93
N ASN A 8 -5.76 1.28 30.89
CA ASN A 8 -6.63 2.05 30.00
C ASN A 8 -5.96 2.14 28.61
N ALA A 9 -6.19 1.12 27.78
CA ALA A 9 -6.25 1.30 26.34
C ALA A 9 -7.72 1.11 25.94
N ALA A 10 -8.55 2.05 26.40
CA ALA A 10 -9.92 2.17 25.96
C ALA A 10 -9.88 2.64 24.51
N GLY A 11 -10.24 1.74 23.59
CA GLY A 11 -10.57 2.11 22.22
C GLY A 11 -11.74 3.09 22.26
N SER A 12 -11.48 4.34 21.89
CA SER A 12 -12.52 5.34 21.70
C SER A 12 -13.25 5.05 20.40
N GLU A 13 -14.52 4.68 20.53
CA GLU A 13 -15.51 4.62 19.45
C GLU A 13 -15.48 5.93 18.65
N GLY A 14 -15.30 5.82 17.33
CA GLY A 14 -15.58 6.91 16.38
C GLY A 14 -14.38 7.71 15.83
N GLN A 15 -13.13 7.40 16.18
CA GLN A 15 -11.97 8.01 15.53
C GLN A 15 -11.50 7.17 14.34
N GLY A 16 -11.40 7.80 13.17
CA GLY A 16 -10.82 7.20 11.99
C GLY A 16 -9.42 6.64 12.26
N ILE A 17 -8.99 5.67 11.44
CA ILE A 17 -7.68 5.02 11.54
C ILE A 17 -6.58 6.10 11.56
N ASP A 18 -5.72 6.07 12.57
CA ASP A 18 -4.61 7.02 12.70
C ASP A 18 -3.65 6.94 11.52
N PHE A 19 -2.99 8.06 11.21
CA PHE A 19 -2.15 8.18 10.01
C PHE A 19 -0.93 7.25 9.99
N TYR A 20 -0.53 6.73 11.15
CA TYR A 20 0.60 5.81 11.33
C TYR A 20 0.15 4.35 11.47
N CYS A 21 -1.14 4.05 11.25
CA CYS A 21 -1.68 2.70 11.31
C CYS A 21 -1.70 2.00 9.94
N CYS A 22 -1.50 0.69 9.97
CA CYS A 22 -1.54 -0.19 8.81
C CYS A 22 -2.95 -0.30 8.24
N ASN A 23 -3.11 -0.15 6.92
CA ASN A 23 -4.40 -0.27 6.25
C ASN A 23 -4.94 -1.72 6.15
N LEU A 24 -4.14 -2.74 6.48
CA LEU A 24 -4.59 -4.12 6.57
C LEU A 24 -4.98 -4.50 8.01
N THR A 25 -4.12 -4.24 8.99
CA THR A 25 -4.30 -4.70 10.36
C THR A 25 -5.01 -3.69 11.25
N LEU A 26 -5.09 -2.43 10.81
CA LEU A 26 -5.60 -1.28 11.57
C LEU A 26 -4.82 -1.02 12.87
N GLN A 27 -3.62 -1.58 12.98
CA GLN A 27 -2.72 -1.39 14.13
C GLN A 27 -1.63 -0.39 13.79
N PRO A 28 -1.05 0.30 14.79
CA PRO A 28 0.14 1.13 14.60
C PRO A 28 1.27 0.33 13.93
N CYS A 29 1.88 0.89 12.90
CA CYS A 29 3.00 0.26 12.20
C CYS A 29 4.28 0.34 13.02
N ASN A 30 5.04 -0.76 13.07
CA ASN A 30 6.40 -0.79 13.59
C ASN A 30 7.44 -0.65 12.47
N ASP A 31 7.21 -1.33 11.34
CA ASP A 31 8.03 -1.26 10.13
C ASP A 31 7.14 -0.83 8.95
N PRO A 32 6.80 0.47 8.88
CA PRO A 32 5.85 0.97 7.91
C PRO A 32 6.43 1.02 6.50
N VAL A 33 5.63 0.55 5.55
CA VAL A 33 5.87 0.68 4.11
C VAL A 33 4.67 1.33 3.45
N VAL A 34 4.91 2.08 2.38
CA VAL A 34 3.86 2.75 1.61
C VAL A 34 3.86 2.29 0.17
N THR A 35 2.66 2.15 -0.39
CA THR A 35 2.48 1.95 -1.83
C THR A 35 2.62 3.28 -2.59
N ALA A 36 2.88 3.24 -3.90
CA ALA A 36 2.87 4.44 -4.74
C ALA A 36 1.53 5.22 -4.68
N GLY A 37 0.42 4.52 -4.38
CA GLY A 37 -0.89 5.14 -4.16
C GLY A 37 -1.06 5.85 -2.81
N GLY A 38 -0.06 5.81 -1.92
CA GLY A 38 -0.08 6.49 -0.63
C GLY A 38 -0.70 5.70 0.51
N PHE A 39 -0.92 4.39 0.35
CA PHE A 39 -1.47 3.53 1.41
C PHE A 39 -0.37 2.94 2.26
N LEU A 40 -0.43 3.20 3.56
CA LEU A 40 0.50 2.70 4.57
C LEU A 40 0.13 1.27 5.00
N TYR A 41 1.15 0.44 5.15
CA TYR A 41 1.05 -0.94 5.63
C TYR A 41 2.21 -1.29 6.56
N GLU A 42 1.99 -2.28 7.41
CA GLU A 42 3.07 -2.98 8.12
C GLU A 42 3.74 -3.94 7.13
N ARG A 43 5.07 -3.89 7.01
CA ARG A 43 5.84 -4.66 6.01
C ARG A 43 5.47 -6.14 6.04
N LYS A 44 5.50 -6.75 7.23
CA LYS A 44 5.21 -8.18 7.38
C LYS A 44 3.79 -8.52 6.92
N ALA A 45 2.81 -7.72 7.31
CA ALA A 45 1.40 -7.96 7.00
C ALA A 45 1.13 -7.86 5.50
N VAL A 46 1.69 -6.85 4.81
CA VAL A 46 1.45 -6.68 3.37
C VAL A 46 2.17 -7.75 2.55
N LEU A 47 3.39 -8.16 2.93
CA LEU A 47 4.10 -9.23 2.24
C LEU A 47 3.41 -10.58 2.40
N GLU A 48 2.96 -10.93 3.61
CA GLU A 48 2.18 -12.14 3.86
C GLU A 48 0.86 -12.13 3.09
N TYR A 49 0.20 -10.97 3.01
CA TYR A 49 -1.00 -10.80 2.22
C TYR A 49 -0.73 -11.06 0.72
N ILE A 50 0.25 -10.37 0.12
CA ILE A 50 0.61 -10.55 -1.30
C ILE A 50 0.95 -12.01 -1.59
N ALA A 51 1.80 -12.64 -0.78
CA ALA A 51 2.21 -14.03 -0.97
C ALA A 51 1.01 -14.99 -0.91
N SER A 52 0.10 -14.78 0.04
CA SER A 52 -1.13 -15.56 0.17
C SER A 52 -2.02 -15.44 -1.07
N GLN A 53 -2.21 -14.22 -1.58
CA GLN A 53 -3.02 -13.99 -2.78
C GLN A 53 -2.39 -14.60 -4.04
N ILE A 54 -1.06 -14.47 -4.22
CA ILE A 54 -0.33 -15.11 -5.33
C ILE A 54 -0.49 -16.63 -5.29
N ASN A 55 -0.34 -17.24 -4.11
CA ASN A 55 -0.50 -18.68 -3.93
C ASN A 55 -1.92 -19.15 -4.28
N ASP A 56 -2.94 -18.43 -3.84
CA ASP A 56 -4.33 -18.78 -4.12
C ASP A 56 -4.69 -18.60 -5.61
N ILE A 57 -4.13 -17.58 -6.27
CA ILE A 57 -4.24 -17.42 -7.73
C ILE A 57 -3.56 -18.59 -8.44
N GLY A 58 -2.35 -18.97 -8.03
CA GLY A 58 -1.61 -20.09 -8.60
C GLY A 58 -2.37 -21.42 -8.49
N LYS A 59 -3.02 -21.69 -7.34
CA LYS A 59 -3.88 -22.87 -7.17
C LYS A 59 -5.08 -22.87 -8.12
N ARG A 60 -5.72 -21.71 -8.31
CA ARG A 60 -6.87 -21.57 -9.22
C ARG A 60 -6.47 -21.78 -10.67
N LEU A 61 -5.31 -21.26 -11.09
CA LEU A 61 -4.75 -21.47 -12.43
C LEU A 61 -4.41 -22.94 -12.67
N LYS A 62 -3.73 -23.57 -11.72
CA LYS A 62 -3.43 -25.00 -11.82
C LYS A 62 -4.70 -25.85 -11.96
N ALA A 63 -5.72 -25.59 -11.14
CA ALA A 63 -7.00 -26.30 -11.24
C ALA A 63 -7.72 -26.07 -12.57
N TYR A 64 -7.55 -24.90 -13.19
CA TYR A 64 -8.06 -24.60 -14.52
C TYR A 64 -7.29 -25.38 -15.60
N ASP A 65 -5.96 -25.42 -15.51
CA ASP A 65 -5.10 -26.17 -16.43
C ASP A 65 -5.33 -27.69 -16.34
N ASP A 66 -5.43 -28.25 -15.14
CA ASP A 66 -5.73 -29.68 -14.91
C ASP A 66 -7.08 -30.06 -15.56
N ARG A 67 -8.12 -29.22 -15.37
CA ARG A 67 -9.43 -29.42 -16.00
C ARG A 67 -9.36 -29.31 -17.53
N ARG A 68 -8.55 -28.38 -18.04
CA ARG A 68 -8.34 -28.20 -19.48
C ARG A 68 -7.71 -29.46 -20.09
N ASP A 69 -6.72 -30.04 -19.43
CA ASP A 69 -6.07 -31.27 -19.89
C ASP A 69 -6.98 -32.50 -19.84
N GLU A 70 -7.83 -32.61 -18.82
CA GLU A 70 -8.84 -33.67 -18.73
C GLU A 70 -9.85 -33.59 -19.89
N VAL A 71 -10.34 -32.38 -20.19
CA VAL A 71 -11.29 -32.17 -21.29
C VAL A 71 -10.61 -32.40 -22.65
N ARG A 72 -9.34 -31.98 -22.85
CA ARG A 72 -8.57 -32.29 -24.07
C ARG A 72 -8.39 -33.79 -24.30
N LYS A 73 -8.15 -34.55 -23.22
CA LYS A 73 -8.03 -36.02 -23.30
C LYS A 73 -9.36 -36.69 -23.65
N ALA A 74 -10.47 -36.16 -23.15
CA ALA A 74 -11.81 -36.69 -23.41
C ALA A 74 -12.36 -36.32 -24.79
N ASP A 75 -12.12 -35.09 -25.24
CA ASP A 75 -12.51 -34.58 -26.56
C ASP A 75 -11.39 -33.70 -27.14
N PRO A 76 -10.52 -34.25 -28.01
CA PRO A 76 -9.45 -33.49 -28.65
C PRO A 76 -9.93 -32.36 -29.57
N ASN A 77 -11.21 -32.37 -29.99
CA ASN A 77 -11.79 -31.34 -30.83
C ASN A 77 -12.51 -30.24 -30.03
N PHE A 78 -12.58 -30.38 -28.69
CA PHE A 78 -13.20 -29.37 -27.84
C PHE A 78 -12.38 -28.08 -27.83
N LEU A 79 -13.01 -27.00 -28.30
CA LEU A 79 -12.40 -25.67 -28.31
C LEU A 79 -12.57 -25.00 -26.94
N PHE A 80 -11.47 -24.78 -26.24
CA PHE A 80 -11.49 -24.02 -25.00
C PHE A 80 -11.73 -22.54 -25.30
N PRO A 81 -12.57 -21.86 -24.50
CA PRO A 81 -12.69 -20.42 -24.59
C PRO A 81 -11.34 -19.79 -24.23
N VAL A 82 -10.85 -18.91 -25.10
CA VAL A 82 -9.66 -18.11 -24.84
C VAL A 82 -9.93 -17.28 -23.58
N PRO A 83 -9.05 -17.32 -22.56
CA PRO A 83 -9.28 -16.57 -21.34
C PRO A 83 -9.37 -15.08 -21.63
N THR A 84 -10.50 -14.46 -21.27
CA THR A 84 -10.76 -13.05 -21.57
C THR A 84 -10.05 -12.12 -20.59
N ASN A 85 -9.84 -10.87 -21.00
CA ASN A 85 -9.32 -9.84 -20.10
C ASN A 85 -10.12 -9.75 -18.79
N ASP A 86 -11.45 -9.84 -18.84
CA ASP A 86 -12.29 -9.81 -17.64
C ASP A 86 -12.05 -11.00 -16.70
N MET A 87 -11.76 -12.17 -17.25
CA MET A 87 -11.39 -13.35 -16.44
C MET A 87 -10.12 -13.08 -15.63
N TRP A 88 -9.08 -12.57 -16.29
CA TRP A 88 -7.81 -12.22 -15.67
C TRP A 88 -7.95 -11.08 -14.65
N ARG A 89 -8.75 -10.03 -14.95
CA ARG A 89 -9.08 -8.97 -13.98
C ARG A 89 -9.71 -9.57 -12.74
N ASN A 90 -10.69 -10.44 -12.91
CA ASN A 90 -11.40 -11.07 -11.80
C ASN A 90 -10.49 -11.98 -10.97
N LEU A 91 -9.54 -12.67 -11.60
CA LEU A 91 -8.58 -13.52 -10.91
C LEU A 91 -7.59 -12.71 -10.07
N MET A 92 -7.10 -11.59 -10.61
CA MET A 92 -6.11 -10.73 -9.96
C MET A 92 -6.69 -9.66 -9.02
N LYS A 93 -8.01 -9.44 -9.03
CA LYS A 93 -8.72 -8.54 -8.08
C LYS A 93 -8.23 -8.63 -6.63
N PRO A 94 -7.89 -9.81 -6.09
CA PRO A 94 -7.39 -9.91 -4.72
C PRO A 94 -5.99 -9.31 -4.49
N LEU A 95 -5.16 -9.14 -5.53
CA LEU A 95 -3.87 -8.45 -5.44
C LEU A 95 -3.99 -6.93 -5.45
N LEU A 96 -5.21 -6.42 -5.65
CA LEU A 96 -5.47 -4.99 -5.65
C LEU A 96 -5.62 -4.50 -4.22
N CYS A 97 -4.99 -3.34 -3.94
CA CYS A 97 -5.28 -2.59 -2.74
C CYS A 97 -6.79 -2.29 -2.70
N SER A 98 -7.46 -2.74 -1.63
CA SER A 98 -8.91 -2.58 -1.44
C SER A 98 -9.41 -1.13 -1.49
N LYS A 99 -8.50 -0.16 -1.36
CA LYS A 99 -8.82 1.28 -1.39
C LYS A 99 -8.41 1.98 -2.69
N SER A 100 -7.32 1.58 -3.34
CA SER A 100 -6.87 2.22 -4.60
C SER A 100 -7.23 1.47 -5.87
N GLY A 101 -7.50 0.17 -5.79
CA GLY A 101 -7.60 -0.68 -6.97
C GLY A 101 -6.26 -0.89 -7.69
N ILE A 102 -5.14 -0.46 -7.11
CA ILE A 102 -3.79 -0.64 -7.68
C ILE A 102 -3.22 -1.96 -7.18
N VAL A 103 -2.60 -2.74 -8.08
CA VAL A 103 -1.87 -3.95 -7.73
C VAL A 103 -0.77 -3.59 -6.74
N ILE A 104 -0.75 -4.26 -5.58
CA ILE A 104 0.32 -4.07 -4.61
C ILE A 104 1.50 -4.92 -5.06
N ARG A 105 2.54 -4.28 -5.60
CA ARG A 105 3.79 -4.95 -5.93
C ARG A 105 4.79 -4.82 -4.79
N ALA A 106 5.40 -5.94 -4.42
CA ALA A 106 6.28 -6.00 -3.24
C ALA A 106 7.59 -5.23 -3.43
N ASP A 107 8.08 -5.15 -4.67
CA ASP A 107 9.29 -4.43 -5.09
C ASP A 107 9.11 -2.91 -5.13
N GLU A 108 7.88 -2.43 -5.25
CA GLU A 108 7.55 -1.00 -5.28
C GLU A 108 7.12 -0.44 -3.92
N LEU A 109 7.20 -1.25 -2.86
CA LEU A 109 6.96 -0.77 -1.51
C LEU A 109 8.12 0.12 -1.07
N ILE A 110 7.76 1.33 -0.63
CA ILE A 110 8.73 2.32 -0.17
C ILE A 110 8.72 2.33 1.35
N ASP A 111 9.91 2.27 1.93
CA ASP A 111 10.09 2.35 3.37
C ASP A 111 9.66 3.72 3.89
N VAL A 112 8.95 3.75 5.01
CA VAL A 112 8.49 5.00 5.63
C VAL A 112 9.24 5.22 6.93
N ASN A 113 9.75 6.43 7.11
CA ASN A 113 10.44 6.84 8.32
C ASN A 113 9.67 7.98 8.99
N PHE A 114 8.98 7.63 10.09
CA PHE A 114 8.33 8.60 10.94
C PHE A 114 9.32 9.14 11.98
N VAL A 115 9.59 10.45 11.91
CA VAL A 115 10.45 11.10 12.90
C VAL A 115 9.68 11.30 14.20
N ARG A 116 10.07 10.54 15.22
CA ARG A 116 9.49 10.66 16.56
C ARG A 116 9.90 11.95 17.26
N VAL A 117 9.00 12.47 18.06
CA VAL A 117 9.25 13.59 18.97
C VAL A 117 9.90 13.05 20.23
N THR A 118 11.06 13.61 20.60
CA THR A 118 11.80 13.21 21.81
C THR A 118 11.50 14.11 23.01
N ASP A 119 10.94 15.29 22.76
CA ASP A 119 10.71 16.30 23.78
C ASP A 119 9.44 15.96 24.59
N PRO A 120 9.55 15.70 25.91
CA PRO A 120 8.40 15.40 26.75
C PRO A 120 7.42 16.56 26.91
N ALA A 121 7.79 17.80 26.53
CA ALA A 121 6.89 18.95 26.55
C ALA A 121 5.85 18.92 25.41
N VAL A 122 6.08 18.12 24.37
CA VAL A 122 5.23 18.08 23.17
C VAL A 122 4.36 16.83 23.20
N LEU A 123 3.04 17.02 23.18
CA LEU A 123 2.05 15.94 23.26
C LEU A 123 1.92 15.10 21.96
N ALA A 124 2.62 15.46 20.89
CA ALA A 124 2.57 14.75 19.61
C ALA A 124 3.66 13.69 19.53
N GLU A 125 3.33 12.50 19.00
CA GLU A 125 4.28 11.40 18.87
C GLU A 125 5.26 11.60 17.70
N TYR A 126 4.81 12.26 16.62
CA TYR A 126 5.55 12.40 15.37
C TYR A 126 5.65 13.84 14.90
N ARG A 127 6.71 14.14 14.15
CA ARG A 127 6.96 15.46 13.54
C ARG A 127 7.45 15.34 12.11
N CYS A 128 7.25 16.41 11.34
CA CYS A 128 7.76 16.55 9.99
C CYS A 128 9.29 16.49 9.99
N ALA A 129 9.88 15.70 9.09
CA ALA A 129 11.32 15.56 9.00
C ALA A 129 12.05 16.87 8.63
N VAL A 130 11.35 17.79 7.96
CA VAL A 130 11.92 19.05 7.46
C VAL A 130 11.53 20.23 8.33
N THR A 131 10.22 20.49 8.49
CA THR A 131 9.73 21.68 9.22
C THR A 131 9.73 21.50 10.74
N ARG A 132 9.84 20.25 11.22
CA ARG A 132 9.71 19.88 12.65
C ARG A 132 8.36 20.21 13.27
N GLU A 133 7.37 20.58 12.46
CA GLU A 133 5.98 20.73 12.88
C GLU A 133 5.41 19.38 13.29
N THR A 134 4.49 19.38 14.25
CA THR A 134 3.84 18.16 14.74
C THR A 134 2.94 17.55 13.66
N LEU A 135 2.99 16.22 13.53
CA LEU A 135 2.13 15.48 12.63
C LEU A 135 0.89 14.99 13.38
N GLY A 136 -0.26 15.03 12.71
CA GLY A 136 -1.53 14.66 13.32
C GLY A 136 -2.55 14.15 12.31
N ASN A 137 -3.62 13.54 12.86
CA ASN A 137 -4.94 13.26 12.27
C ASN A 137 -5.37 14.16 11.12
N ASN A 138 -5.14 15.47 11.24
CA ASN A 138 -5.72 16.49 10.37
C ASN A 138 -4.72 17.11 9.39
N VAL A 139 -3.41 16.81 9.51
CA VAL A 139 -2.36 17.42 8.68
C VAL A 139 -2.11 16.62 7.40
N SER A 140 -2.30 17.22 6.22
CA SER A 140 -2.02 16.53 4.95
C SER A 140 -0.51 16.27 4.84
N MET A 141 -0.13 15.03 4.51
CA MET A 141 1.28 14.57 4.55
C MET A 141 1.66 13.83 3.28
N ALA A 142 2.96 13.76 3.01
CA ALA A 142 3.54 12.95 1.96
C ALA A 142 4.82 12.26 2.45
N VAL A 143 5.14 11.14 1.81
CA VAL A 143 6.43 10.45 1.93
C VAL A 143 7.31 10.87 0.76
N LEU A 144 8.58 11.16 1.04
CA LEU A 144 9.59 11.36 0.01
C LEU A 144 10.22 10.01 -0.36
N GLY A 145 10.04 9.56 -1.60
CA GLY A 145 10.48 8.24 -2.06
C GLY A 145 12.00 8.02 -1.97
N THR A 146 12.80 9.08 -1.98
CA THR A 146 14.26 9.00 -1.86
C THR A 146 14.75 8.72 -0.45
N SER A 147 14.04 9.16 0.59
CA SER A 147 14.45 9.01 2.00
C SER A 147 13.49 8.18 2.84
N GLY A 148 12.26 7.98 2.37
CA GLY A 148 11.16 7.46 3.18
C GLY A 148 10.63 8.46 4.21
N ASN A 149 11.19 9.66 4.31
CA ASN A 149 10.82 10.60 5.38
C ASN A 149 9.42 11.18 5.16
N VAL A 150 8.66 11.28 6.24
CA VAL A 150 7.32 11.89 6.23
C VAL A 150 7.42 13.40 6.41
N VAL A 151 6.78 14.12 5.50
CA VAL A 151 6.74 15.59 5.47
C VAL A 151 5.31 16.09 5.34
N THR A 152 5.05 17.32 5.75
CA THR A 152 3.75 17.99 5.52
C THR A 152 3.60 18.38 4.06
N MET A 153 2.37 18.35 3.53
CA MET A 153 2.08 18.84 2.18
C MET A 153 2.41 20.33 2.01
N ASP A 154 2.27 21.13 3.07
CA ASP A 154 2.71 22.52 3.07
C ASP A 154 4.21 22.65 2.79
N CYS A 155 5.04 21.79 3.40
CA CYS A 155 6.48 21.75 3.12
C CYS A 155 6.75 21.35 1.66
N VAL A 156 6.00 20.37 1.16
CA VAL A 156 6.11 19.91 -0.23
C VAL A 156 5.83 21.06 -1.19
N GLU A 157 4.73 21.78 -1.01
CA GLU A 157 4.29 22.82 -1.95
C GLU A 157 5.15 24.09 -1.90
N ARG A 158 5.57 24.49 -0.69
CA ARG A 158 6.31 25.75 -0.50
C ARG A 158 7.80 25.61 -0.77
N MET A 159 8.38 24.45 -0.49
CA MET A 159 9.83 24.24 -0.55
C MET A 159 10.23 23.17 -1.58
N ILE A 160 9.70 21.96 -1.44
CA ILE A 160 10.22 20.80 -2.18
C ILE A 160 9.89 20.89 -3.67
N LYS A 161 8.65 21.24 -4.05
CA LYS A 161 8.25 21.37 -5.47
C LYS A 161 9.04 22.42 -6.26
N ARG A 162 9.64 23.39 -5.58
CA ARG A 162 10.47 24.42 -6.23
C ARG A 162 11.87 23.92 -6.56
N LEU A 163 12.43 23.08 -5.68
CA LEU A 163 13.80 22.60 -5.81
C LEU A 163 13.87 21.21 -6.44
N MET A 164 12.81 20.41 -6.31
CA MET A 164 12.76 18.98 -6.68
C MET A 164 13.99 18.23 -6.16
N VAL A 165 14.34 18.51 -4.90
CA VAL A 165 15.43 17.90 -4.16
C VAL A 165 14.92 17.60 -2.76
N ASP A 166 15.22 16.40 -2.26
CA ASP A 166 14.93 16.00 -0.91
C ASP A 166 15.89 16.72 0.06
N PRO A 167 15.38 17.60 0.94
CA PRO A 167 16.22 18.40 1.84
C PRO A 167 16.88 17.56 2.95
N THR A 168 16.47 16.30 3.15
CA THR A 168 16.99 15.45 4.22
C THR A 168 18.24 14.66 3.81
N ASN A 169 18.39 14.35 2.53
CA ASN A 169 19.51 13.56 2.01
C ASN A 169 20.20 14.21 0.79
N GLY A 170 19.63 15.26 0.18
CA GLY A 170 20.19 15.97 -0.97
C GLY A 170 19.96 15.32 -2.33
N PHE A 171 19.23 14.20 -2.42
CA PHE A 171 18.95 13.56 -3.70
C PHE A 171 17.85 14.28 -4.49
N ARG A 172 17.92 14.22 -5.83
CA ARG A 172 16.86 14.79 -6.69
C ARG A 172 15.59 13.94 -6.60
N LEU A 173 14.46 14.62 -6.51
CA LEU A 173 13.12 14.04 -6.49
C LEU A 173 12.48 14.14 -7.87
N ARG A 174 11.65 13.16 -8.22
CA ARG A 174 10.65 13.24 -9.29
C ARG A 174 9.27 13.47 -8.70
N GLU A 175 8.30 13.84 -9.53
CA GLU A 175 6.91 14.01 -9.08
C GLU A 175 6.33 12.72 -8.52
N SER A 176 6.71 11.56 -9.07
CA SER A 176 6.33 10.23 -8.58
C SER A 176 6.92 9.90 -7.21
N ASP A 177 8.05 10.53 -6.85
CA ASP A 177 8.73 10.30 -5.57
C ASP A 177 8.09 11.15 -4.45
N ILE A 178 7.11 11.99 -4.75
CA ILE A 178 6.29 12.70 -3.76
C ILE A 178 4.98 11.92 -3.64
N ILE A 179 4.85 11.13 -2.57
CA ILE A 179 3.73 10.20 -2.39
C ILE A 179 2.79 10.73 -1.32
N PRO A 180 1.64 11.34 -1.68
CA PRO A 180 0.70 11.85 -0.71
C PRO A 180 0.08 10.69 0.08
N LEU A 181 0.15 10.75 1.40
CA LEU A 181 -0.42 9.71 2.27
C LEU A 181 -1.94 9.76 2.24
N GLN A 182 -2.56 8.62 1.94
CA GLN A 182 -4.00 8.44 1.95
C GLN A 182 -4.47 8.10 3.37
N ARG A 183 -5.42 8.88 3.87
CA ARG A 183 -6.08 8.55 5.15
C ARG A 183 -7.19 7.54 4.92
N GLY A 184 -7.41 6.70 5.92
CA GLY A 184 -8.48 5.71 5.91
C GLY A 184 -9.87 6.31 6.09
N GLY A 185 -10.35 7.06 5.08
CA GLY A 185 -11.77 7.31 4.86
C GLY A 185 -12.27 6.36 3.77
N THR A 186 -13.46 5.80 3.94
CA THR A 186 -14.11 4.92 2.95
C THR A 186 -14.54 5.72 1.71
N GLY A 187 -13.59 6.10 0.86
CA GLY A 187 -13.83 6.70 -0.44
C GLY A 187 -13.49 5.70 -1.53
N PHE A 188 -14.49 4.97 -2.02
CA PHE A 188 -14.35 4.13 -3.20
C PHE A 188 -14.10 5.02 -4.42
N SER A 189 -12.86 5.06 -4.90
CA SER A 189 -12.52 5.74 -6.16
C SER A 189 -11.35 5.01 -6.82
N SER A 190 -11.63 3.83 -7.38
CA SER A 190 -10.67 3.09 -8.19
C SER A 190 -10.37 3.83 -9.49
N ARG A 191 -9.09 3.89 -9.85
CA ARG A 191 -8.62 4.07 -11.24
C ARG A 191 -8.32 2.68 -11.80
N ASP A 192 -8.96 2.31 -12.91
CA ASP A 192 -8.97 0.94 -13.47
C ASP A 192 -7.74 0.58 -14.34
N ASP A 193 -6.76 1.48 -14.43
CA ASP A 193 -5.79 1.45 -15.55
C ASP A 193 -4.58 0.51 -15.31
N ASN A 194 -4.22 0.22 -14.05
CA ASN A 194 -2.96 -0.48 -13.72
C ASN A 194 -3.01 -2.02 -13.76
N VAL A 195 -4.19 -2.63 -13.87
CA VAL A 195 -4.29 -4.10 -14.01
C VAL A 195 -3.69 -4.56 -15.34
N THR A 196 -3.75 -3.69 -16.36
CA THR A 196 -3.37 -3.99 -17.75
C THR A 196 -1.90 -4.40 -17.93
N LEU A 197 -0.95 -3.81 -17.20
CA LEU A 197 0.48 -4.07 -17.42
C LEU A 197 0.96 -5.44 -16.89
N MET A 198 0.34 -5.95 -15.80
CA MET A 198 0.65 -7.28 -15.29
C MET A 198 -0.03 -8.38 -16.13
N MET A 199 -1.07 -8.01 -16.89
CA MET A 199 -1.79 -8.91 -17.80
C MET A 199 -0.98 -9.23 -19.04
N ASP A 200 -0.27 -8.26 -19.61
CA ASP A 200 0.52 -8.47 -20.82
C ASP A 200 1.62 -9.52 -20.57
N GLU A 201 2.27 -9.49 -19.40
CA GLU A 201 3.33 -10.43 -19.04
C GLU A 201 2.81 -11.86 -18.78
N ILE A 202 1.57 -12.00 -18.28
CA ILE A 202 0.92 -13.31 -18.07
C ILE A 202 0.29 -13.84 -19.37
N MET A 203 -0.29 -12.99 -20.23
CA MET A 203 -0.85 -13.39 -21.53
C MET A 203 0.21 -13.97 -22.45
N MET A 204 1.43 -13.43 -22.45
CA MET A 204 2.55 -13.97 -23.23
C MET A 204 2.91 -15.42 -22.84
N VAL A 205 2.65 -15.86 -21.61
CA VAL A 205 2.93 -17.24 -21.16
C VAL A 205 1.85 -18.23 -21.61
N TYR A 206 0.64 -17.75 -21.92
CA TYR A 206 -0.52 -18.60 -22.25
C TYR A 206 -0.91 -18.57 -23.74
N GLU A 207 -0.27 -17.74 -24.56
CA GLU A 207 -0.46 -17.67 -26.02
C GLU A 207 0.56 -18.49 -26.85
N ASP A 208 1.56 -19.12 -26.20
CA ASP A 208 2.53 -20.03 -26.82
C ASP A 208 2.12 -21.51 -26.78
#